data_AF-A0A661BX07-F1
#
_entry.id   AF-A0A661BX07-F1
#
_cell.length_a   1.000
_cell.length_b   1.000
_cell.length_c   1.000
_cell.angle_alpha   90.00
_cell.angle_beta   90.00
_cell.angle_gamma   90.00
#
_symmetry.space_group_name_H-M   'P 1'
#
loop_
_entity.id
_entity.type
_entity.pdbx_description
1 polymer ?
#
loop_
_entity_poly.entity_id
_entity_poly.type
_entity_poly.pdbx_seq_one_letter_code
_entity_poly.pdbx_strand_id
1 'polypeptide(L)'
;MMLISCATYSQYAHSLRDGLLHGDPGTSLAIAEKKDPEHKEIVSSLEKGMLRRMTEDYSGSNKSFEIAKQEIEKLYGISVTENIASLTINDTFRGYEGGRFEQLLLHAFMAMNYIQLERLDDARVEMLQANIKMMEWGDEPDEDAFLRYLEGIIYENLNEEDNALISYRKALTVYKEKGGQQYPPIPDVLKKDLLRLLSENGLNSEFDKTKKELSMADYKPAVISSQFG
;
A
#
# COMPACT_ATOMS: atom_id res chain seq x y z
N MET A 1 19.67 32.58 -3.84
CA MET A 1 18.23 32.63 -3.50
C MET A 1 17.72 31.20 -3.22
N MET A 2 18.28 30.52 -2.21
CA MET A 2 17.88 29.15 -1.79
C MET A 2 17.22 29.13 -0.39
N LEU A 3 17.38 30.19 0.41
CA LEU A 3 16.88 30.25 1.79
C LEU A 3 15.37 30.48 1.91
N ILE A 4 14.74 31.09 0.89
CA ILE A 4 13.28 31.36 0.89
C ILE A 4 12.48 30.07 0.65
N SER A 5 13.03 29.12 -0.14
CA SER A 5 12.33 27.87 -0.49
C SER A 5 12.13 26.94 0.72
N CYS A 6 13.15 26.77 1.56
CA CYS A 6 13.04 25.93 2.76
C CYS A 6 12.08 26.52 3.81
N ALA A 7 12.03 27.86 3.94
CA ALA A 7 11.12 28.53 4.86
C ALA A 7 9.65 28.38 4.42
N THR A 8 9.37 28.50 3.12
CA THR A 8 8.01 28.36 2.59
C THR A 8 7.50 26.93 2.69
N TYR A 9 8.33 25.92 2.37
CA TYR A 9 7.92 24.52 2.49
C TYR A 9 7.68 24.10 3.95
N SER A 10 8.60 24.46 4.85
CA SER A 10 8.43 24.17 6.29
C SER A 10 7.19 24.84 6.87
N GLN A 11 6.91 26.10 6.51
CA GLN A 11 5.70 26.80 6.94
C GLN A 11 4.42 26.15 6.40
N TYR A 12 4.43 25.70 5.14
CA TYR A 12 3.33 24.94 4.56
C TYR A 12 3.11 23.60 5.27
N ALA A 13 4.17 22.80 5.46
CA ALA A 13 4.10 21.52 6.17
C ALA A 13 3.60 21.70 7.61
N HIS A 14 4.01 22.78 8.29
CA HIS A 14 3.45 23.14 9.59
C HIS A 14 1.95 23.42 9.54
N SER A 15 1.49 24.20 8.55
CA SER A 15 0.05 24.52 8.42
C SER A 15 -0.81 23.31 8.09
N LEU A 16 -0.32 22.37 7.28
CA LEU A 16 -0.99 21.09 7.06
C LEU A 16 -1.05 20.25 8.33
N ARG A 17 0.05 20.18 9.07
CA ARG A 17 0.15 19.39 10.29
C ARG A 17 -0.76 19.93 11.40
N ASP A 18 -0.96 21.24 11.46
CA ASP A 18 -1.76 21.87 12.50
C ASP A 18 -3.22 21.41 12.46
N GLY A 19 -3.85 21.37 11.28
CA GLY A 19 -5.21 20.83 11.12
C GLY A 19 -5.28 19.36 11.55
N LEU A 20 -4.29 18.54 11.16
CA LEU A 20 -4.21 17.14 11.56
C LEU A 20 -4.06 16.94 13.07
N LEU A 21 -3.24 17.76 13.74
CA LEU A 21 -3.03 17.69 15.19
C LEU A 21 -4.30 18.06 15.99
N HIS A 22 -5.17 18.90 15.42
CA HIS A 22 -6.44 19.28 16.02
C HIS A 22 -7.61 18.39 15.59
N GLY A 23 -7.35 17.32 14.83
CA GLY A 23 -8.39 16.40 14.34
C GLY A 23 -9.27 16.97 13.23
N ASP A 24 -8.80 18.00 12.53
CA ASP A 24 -9.48 18.64 11.39
C ASP A 24 -8.66 18.46 10.09
N PRO A 25 -8.75 17.28 9.45
CA PRO A 25 -8.14 17.06 8.15
C PRO A 25 -8.77 17.91 7.03
N GLY A 26 -9.99 18.44 7.23
CA GLY A 26 -10.68 19.27 6.24
C GLY A 26 -9.99 20.62 6.04
N THR A 27 -9.57 21.27 7.13
CA THR A 27 -8.76 22.50 7.06
C THR A 27 -7.44 22.25 6.35
N SER A 28 -6.75 21.13 6.65
CA SER A 28 -5.51 20.76 5.96
C SER A 28 -5.74 20.50 4.47
N LEU A 29 -6.85 19.86 4.09
CA LEU A 29 -7.21 19.63 2.69
C LEU A 29 -7.40 20.95 1.93
N ALA A 30 -8.15 21.90 2.49
CA ALA A 30 -8.36 23.20 1.86
C ALA A 30 -7.04 23.98 1.64
N ILE A 31 -6.08 23.85 2.57
CA ILE A 31 -4.74 24.43 2.42
C ILE A 31 -3.98 23.76 1.27
N ALA A 32 -4.01 22.43 1.19
CA ALA A 32 -3.35 21.67 0.13
C ALA A 32 -3.93 21.98 -1.27
N GLU A 33 -5.26 22.05 -1.38
CA GLU A 33 -5.95 22.38 -2.64
C GLU A 33 -5.65 23.80 -3.12
N LYS A 34 -5.50 24.76 -2.19
CA LYS A 34 -5.13 26.14 -2.53
C LYS A 34 -3.70 26.24 -3.04
N LYS A 35 -2.76 25.46 -2.49
CA LYS A 35 -1.35 25.49 -2.89
C LYS A 35 -1.14 24.97 -4.30
N ASP A 36 -1.79 23.86 -4.64
CA ASP A 36 -1.66 23.20 -5.94
C ASP A 36 -3.04 22.78 -6.48
N PRO A 37 -3.83 23.74 -7.01
CA PRO A 37 -5.17 23.46 -7.53
C PRO A 37 -5.16 22.46 -8.68
N GLU A 38 -4.11 22.51 -9.51
CA GLU A 38 -3.99 21.72 -10.74
C GLU A 38 -3.30 20.36 -10.55
N HIS A 39 -2.92 19.99 -9.32
CA HIS A 39 -2.27 18.71 -9.03
C HIS A 39 -0.94 18.49 -9.77
N LYS A 40 -0.14 19.56 -9.93
CA LYS A 40 1.14 19.52 -10.64
C LYS A 40 2.28 18.96 -9.80
N GLU A 41 2.18 19.03 -8.47
CA GLU A 41 3.24 18.55 -7.57
C GLU A 41 2.93 17.14 -7.07
N ILE A 42 3.89 16.21 -7.20
CA ILE A 42 3.76 14.82 -6.72
C ILE A 42 3.42 14.80 -5.23
N VAL A 43 4.24 15.47 -4.40
CA VAL A 43 4.06 15.50 -2.94
C VAL A 43 2.71 16.09 -2.55
N SER A 44 2.29 17.17 -3.21
CA SER A 44 0.97 17.77 -2.96
C SER A 44 -0.16 16.81 -3.33
N SER A 45 -0.01 16.05 -4.42
CA SER A 45 -1.00 15.05 -4.84
C SER A 45 -1.07 13.87 -3.86
N LEU A 46 0.05 13.41 -3.31
CA LEU A 46 0.08 12.41 -2.23
C LEU A 46 -0.58 12.93 -0.95
N GLU A 47 -0.27 14.16 -0.54
CA GLU A 47 -0.88 14.84 0.61
C GLU A 47 -2.41 14.94 0.45
N LYS A 48 -2.88 15.44 -0.70
CA LYS A 48 -4.31 15.52 -1.02
C LYS A 48 -4.98 14.14 -1.04
N GLY A 49 -4.31 13.13 -1.58
CA GLY A 49 -4.78 11.74 -1.56
C GLY A 49 -5.04 11.27 -0.13
N MET A 50 -4.07 11.44 0.76
CA MET A 50 -4.20 11.06 2.17
C MET A 50 -5.28 11.88 2.89
N LEU A 51 -5.29 13.20 2.72
CA LEU A 51 -6.26 14.08 3.36
C LEU A 51 -7.70 13.78 2.93
N ARG A 52 -7.93 13.54 1.63
CA ARG A 52 -9.24 13.12 1.12
C ARG A 52 -9.68 11.77 1.68
N ARG A 53 -8.75 10.81 1.82
CA ARG A 53 -9.05 9.53 2.49
C ARG A 53 -9.45 9.74 3.95
N MET A 54 -8.79 10.65 4.67
CA MET A 54 -9.10 10.98 6.06
C MET A 54 -10.45 11.70 6.22
N THR A 55 -10.93 12.37 5.17
CA THR A 55 -12.27 12.98 5.10
C THR A 55 -13.29 12.10 4.37
N GLU A 56 -13.00 10.79 4.22
CA GLU A 56 -13.87 9.78 3.59
C GLU A 56 -14.21 10.02 2.10
N ASP A 57 -13.50 10.94 1.43
CA ASP A 57 -13.56 11.13 -0.02
C ASP A 57 -12.60 10.14 -0.71
N TYR A 58 -12.96 8.85 -0.68
CA TYR A 58 -12.13 7.79 -1.27
C TYR A 58 -11.99 7.92 -2.79
N SER A 59 -13.01 8.44 -3.48
CA SER A 59 -12.96 8.65 -4.94
C SER A 59 -12.01 9.79 -5.30
N GLY A 60 -12.11 10.94 -4.63
CA GLY A 60 -11.18 12.05 -4.82
C GLY A 60 -9.77 11.74 -4.35
N SER A 61 -9.64 10.91 -3.31
CA SER A 61 -8.35 10.36 -2.87
C SER A 61 -7.68 9.55 -3.98
N ASN A 62 -8.40 8.60 -4.60
CA ASN A 62 -7.88 7.82 -5.72
C ASN A 62 -7.51 8.68 -6.93
N LYS A 63 -8.27 9.74 -7.24
CA LYS A 63 -7.90 10.69 -8.29
C LYS A 63 -6.58 11.40 -8.00
N SER A 64 -6.36 11.83 -6.76
CA SER A 64 -5.10 12.47 -6.36
C SER A 64 -3.92 11.50 -6.40
N PHE A 65 -4.10 10.26 -5.93
CA PHE A 65 -3.06 9.24 -6.01
C PHE A 65 -2.75 8.82 -7.44
N GLU A 66 -3.75 8.72 -8.32
CA GLU A 66 -3.55 8.41 -9.74
C GLU A 66 -2.69 9.48 -10.43
N ILE A 67 -2.92 10.76 -10.13
CA ILE A 67 -2.07 11.85 -10.64
C ILE A 67 -0.64 11.70 -10.13
N ALA A 68 -0.47 11.46 -8.82
CA ALA A 68 0.86 11.24 -8.24
C ALA A 68 1.57 10.02 -8.89
N LYS A 69 0.84 8.91 -9.10
CA LYS A 69 1.34 7.69 -9.73
C LYS A 69 1.86 7.98 -11.14
N GLN A 70 1.08 8.67 -11.96
CA GLN A 70 1.47 9.03 -13.33
C GLN A 70 2.70 9.94 -13.38
N GLU A 71 2.79 10.91 -12.47
CA GLU A 71 3.97 11.79 -12.40
C GLU A 71 5.22 11.03 -11.90
N ILE A 72 5.08 10.12 -10.93
CA ILE A 72 6.15 9.22 -10.49
C ILE A 72 6.62 8.35 -11.66
N GLU A 73 5.70 7.73 -12.41
CA GLU A 73 6.03 6.91 -13.57
C GLU A 73 6.76 7.70 -14.66
N LYS A 74 6.43 8.98 -14.89
CA LYS A 74 7.19 9.83 -15.83
C LYS A 74 8.63 10.06 -15.37
N LEU A 75 8.88 10.11 -14.06
CA LEU A 75 10.22 10.32 -13.51
C LEU A 75 11.08 9.06 -13.58
N TYR A 76 10.52 7.89 -13.24
CA TYR A 76 11.27 6.64 -13.18
C TYR A 76 11.16 5.79 -14.45
N GLY A 77 10.12 5.99 -15.27
CA GLY A 77 9.81 5.22 -16.49
C GLY A 77 10.68 5.55 -17.71
N ILE A 78 11.59 6.51 -17.62
CA ILE A 78 12.56 6.81 -18.70
C ILE A 78 13.75 5.82 -18.70
N SER A 79 13.84 4.89 -17.75
CA SER A 79 15.01 4.00 -17.61
C SER A 79 14.93 2.64 -18.31
N VAL A 80 13.82 2.28 -18.99
CA VAL A 80 13.67 0.93 -19.59
C VAL A 80 13.65 0.96 -21.13
N THR A 81 14.45 1.85 -21.72
CA THR A 81 14.92 1.63 -23.09
C THR A 81 16.44 1.71 -23.08
N GLU A 82 17.11 0.58 -23.31
CA GLU A 82 18.52 0.58 -23.64
C GLU A 82 18.77 1.58 -24.79
N ASN A 83 19.63 2.56 -24.51
CA ASN A 83 20.16 3.59 -25.41
C ASN A 83 19.38 4.91 -25.51
N ILE A 84 20.06 5.97 -25.07
CA ILE A 84 19.89 7.40 -25.40
C ILE A 84 18.82 8.15 -24.58
N ALA A 85 19.28 8.81 -23.51
CA ALA A 85 19.04 10.23 -23.23
C ALA A 85 19.66 10.65 -21.87
N SER A 86 20.98 10.51 -21.73
CA SER A 86 21.67 11.52 -20.93
C SER A 86 21.53 12.85 -21.69
N LEU A 87 21.26 13.95 -20.97
CA LEU A 87 21.07 15.32 -21.48
C LEU A 87 19.62 15.74 -21.79
N THR A 88 18.70 15.53 -20.85
CA THR A 88 17.71 16.57 -20.47
C THR A 88 17.20 16.24 -19.08
N ILE A 89 18.03 16.49 -18.06
CA ILE A 89 17.53 16.63 -16.70
C ILE A 89 16.65 17.87 -16.73
N ASN A 90 15.34 17.68 -16.83
CA ASN A 90 14.39 18.75 -16.57
C ASN A 90 14.62 19.15 -15.11
N ASP A 91 15.28 20.30 -14.90
CA ASP A 91 15.68 20.83 -13.60
C ASP A 91 14.51 21.05 -12.62
N THR A 92 13.27 20.84 -13.08
CA THR A 92 12.03 20.95 -12.31
C THR A 92 11.81 19.81 -11.30
N PHE A 93 12.46 18.65 -11.44
CA PHE A 93 12.15 17.46 -10.62
C PHE A 93 13.16 17.10 -9.52
N ARG A 94 14.05 18.03 -9.18
CA ARG A 94 15.19 17.81 -8.25
C ARG A 94 14.84 17.55 -6.77
N GLY A 95 13.60 17.21 -6.41
CA GLY A 95 13.15 17.19 -5.01
C GLY A 95 12.34 15.98 -4.53
N TYR A 96 11.95 15.05 -5.39
CA TYR A 96 11.19 13.86 -4.98
C TYR A 96 12.04 12.61 -5.20
N GLU A 97 12.61 12.08 -4.12
CA GLU A 97 13.39 10.82 -4.17
C GLU A 97 12.49 9.57 -4.07
N GLY A 98 11.19 9.75 -3.80
CA GLY A 98 10.15 8.76 -4.04
C GLY A 98 10.57 7.33 -3.73
N GLY A 99 10.82 7.04 -2.45
CA GLY A 99 11.40 5.77 -2.05
C GLY A 99 10.53 4.60 -2.52
N ARG A 100 11.16 3.45 -2.77
CA ARG A 100 10.47 2.19 -3.14
C ARG A 100 9.20 1.96 -2.30
N PHE A 101 9.32 2.16 -0.99
CA PHE A 101 8.22 2.04 -0.04
C PHE A 101 7.05 3.01 -0.28
N GLU A 102 7.31 4.26 -0.69
CA GLU A 102 6.25 5.25 -0.97
C GLU A 102 5.42 4.84 -2.19
N GLN A 103 6.06 4.24 -3.21
CA GLN A 103 5.37 3.70 -4.38
C GLN A 103 4.48 2.51 -4.02
N LEU A 104 4.93 1.62 -3.12
CA LEU A 104 4.10 0.52 -2.60
C LEU A 104 2.93 1.03 -1.75
N LEU A 105 3.18 1.99 -0.86
CA LEU A 105 2.14 2.58 -0.02
C LEU A 105 1.07 3.28 -0.83
N LEU A 106 1.43 3.95 -1.93
CA LEU A 106 0.46 4.58 -2.84
C LEU A 106 -0.57 3.54 -3.30
N HIS A 107 -0.12 2.41 -3.84
CA HIS A 107 -1.02 1.33 -4.27
C HIS A 107 -1.82 0.73 -3.11
N ALA A 108 -1.22 0.57 -1.93
CA ALA A 108 -1.95 0.12 -0.74
C ALA A 108 -3.07 1.07 -0.33
N PHE A 109 -2.86 2.38 -0.34
CA PHE A 109 -3.91 3.35 -0.05
C PHE A 109 -5.01 3.37 -1.12
N MET A 110 -4.64 3.27 -2.40
CA MET A 110 -5.62 3.16 -3.49
C MET A 110 -6.46 1.88 -3.36
N ALA A 111 -5.85 0.73 -3.08
CA ALA A 111 -6.55 -0.53 -2.84
C ALA A 111 -7.49 -0.43 -1.63
N MET A 112 -7.03 0.12 -0.52
CA MET A 112 -7.87 0.34 0.66
C MET A 112 -9.02 1.33 0.39
N ASN A 113 -8.83 2.33 -0.45
CA ASN A 113 -9.92 3.21 -0.89
C ASN A 113 -10.93 2.46 -1.75
N TYR A 114 -10.47 1.62 -2.68
CA TYR A 114 -11.35 0.79 -3.51
C TYR A 114 -12.14 -0.23 -2.67
N ILE A 115 -11.56 -0.80 -1.62
CA ILE A 115 -12.29 -1.64 -0.65
C ILE A 115 -13.43 -0.84 0.01
N GLN A 116 -13.17 0.39 0.45
CA GLN A 116 -14.21 1.25 1.05
C GLN A 116 -15.30 1.68 0.05
N LEU A 117 -15.01 1.61 -1.25
CA LEU A 117 -15.96 1.86 -2.33
C LEU A 117 -16.64 0.58 -2.82
N GLU A 118 -16.45 -0.56 -2.15
CA GLU A 118 -16.96 -1.89 -2.57
C GLU A 118 -16.49 -2.33 -3.96
N ARG A 119 -15.31 -1.86 -4.38
CA ARG A 119 -14.71 -2.09 -5.70
C ARG A 119 -13.50 -3.02 -5.59
N LEU A 120 -13.74 -4.27 -5.23
CA LEU A 120 -12.68 -5.26 -4.97
C LEU A 120 -11.82 -5.57 -6.19
N ASP A 121 -12.40 -5.60 -7.39
CA ASP A 121 -11.63 -5.80 -8.64
C ASP A 121 -10.62 -4.68 -8.89
N ASP A 122 -10.99 -3.43 -8.61
CA ASP A 122 -10.05 -2.30 -8.72
C ASP A 122 -8.98 -2.35 -7.63
N ALA A 123 -9.34 -2.78 -6.40
CA ALA A 123 -8.36 -3.01 -5.35
C ALA A 123 -7.33 -4.08 -5.73
N ARG A 124 -7.78 -5.15 -6.39
CA ARG A 124 -6.91 -6.19 -6.95
C ARG A 124 -5.97 -5.62 -8.00
N VAL A 125 -6.46 -4.77 -8.91
CA VAL A 125 -5.60 -4.13 -9.93
C VAL A 125 -4.46 -3.35 -9.29
N GLU A 126 -4.71 -2.60 -8.22
CA GLU A 126 -3.65 -1.88 -7.50
C GLU A 126 -2.63 -2.83 -6.85
N MET A 127 -3.05 -3.99 -6.32
CA MET A 127 -2.11 -5.00 -5.83
C MET A 127 -1.28 -5.63 -6.94
N LEU A 128 -1.85 -5.84 -8.12
CA LEU A 128 -1.10 -6.31 -9.30
C LEU A 128 -0.06 -5.28 -9.75
N GLN A 129 -0.39 -3.99 -9.72
CA GLN A 129 0.57 -2.93 -10.02
C GLN A 129 1.69 -2.86 -8.97
N ALA A 130 1.36 -2.98 -7.69
CA ALA A 130 2.36 -3.06 -6.63
C ALA A 130 3.29 -4.27 -6.79
N ASN A 131 2.77 -5.42 -7.23
CA ASN A 131 3.57 -6.60 -7.54
C ASN A 131 4.58 -6.35 -8.65
N ILE A 132 4.18 -5.64 -9.71
CA ILE A 132 5.09 -5.23 -10.78
C ILE A 132 6.18 -4.33 -10.21
N LYS A 133 5.82 -3.35 -9.38
CA LYS A 133 6.80 -2.45 -8.73
C LYS A 133 7.82 -3.18 -7.87
N MET A 134 7.40 -4.17 -7.07
CA MET A 134 8.34 -4.97 -6.27
C MET A 134 9.37 -5.72 -7.13
N MET A 135 9.01 -6.09 -8.39
CA MET A 135 9.92 -6.75 -9.34
C MET A 135 10.86 -5.81 -10.09
N GLU A 136 10.58 -4.50 -10.15
CA GLU A 136 11.39 -3.53 -10.92
C GLU A 136 12.74 -3.20 -10.26
N TRP A 137 12.96 -3.62 -9.02
CA TRP A 137 13.98 -3.06 -8.14
C TRP A 137 15.21 -3.93 -7.90
N GLY A 138 15.22 -5.15 -8.43
CA GLY A 138 16.31 -6.10 -8.32
C GLY A 138 15.96 -7.45 -8.96
N ASP A 139 16.88 -8.41 -8.85
CA ASP A 139 16.68 -9.76 -9.41
C ASP A 139 15.60 -10.57 -8.65
N GLU A 140 15.39 -10.24 -7.37
CA GLU A 140 14.33 -10.80 -6.53
C GLU A 140 13.33 -9.71 -6.16
N PRO A 141 12.02 -10.03 -6.04
CA PRO A 141 11.02 -9.06 -5.62
C PRO A 141 11.34 -8.50 -4.22
N ASP A 142 11.31 -7.17 -4.07
CA ASP A 142 11.43 -6.53 -2.76
C ASP A 142 10.08 -6.58 -2.02
N GLU A 143 9.82 -7.73 -1.42
CA GLU A 143 8.52 -8.05 -0.83
C GLU A 143 8.21 -7.23 0.44
N ASP A 144 6.96 -6.73 0.53
CA ASP A 144 6.40 -6.08 1.71
C ASP A 144 5.32 -6.94 2.40
N ALA A 145 5.46 -7.14 3.71
CA ALA A 145 4.59 -8.02 4.47
C ALA A 145 3.14 -7.52 4.58
N PHE A 146 2.96 -6.20 4.70
CA PHE A 146 1.64 -5.59 4.82
C PHE A 146 0.89 -5.64 3.49
N LEU A 147 1.56 -5.31 2.38
CA LEU A 147 0.96 -5.42 1.05
C LEU A 147 0.55 -6.86 0.72
N ARG A 148 1.39 -7.85 1.04
CA ARG A 148 1.05 -9.26 0.85
C ARG A 148 -0.15 -9.69 1.69
N TYR A 149 -0.28 -9.19 2.91
CA TYR A 149 -1.46 -9.47 3.72
C TYR A 149 -2.71 -8.80 3.15
N LEU A 150 -2.64 -7.53 2.75
CA LEU A 150 -3.74 -6.80 2.11
C LEU A 150 -4.19 -7.48 0.81
N GLU A 151 -3.25 -7.90 -0.02
CA GLU A 151 -3.50 -8.66 -1.25
C GLU A 151 -4.25 -9.97 -0.95
N GLY A 152 -3.84 -10.70 0.09
CA GLY A 152 -4.52 -11.92 0.52
C GLY A 152 -5.97 -11.67 0.94
N ILE A 153 -6.22 -10.59 1.70
CA ILE A 153 -7.58 -10.18 2.09
C ILE A 153 -8.41 -9.89 0.84
N ILE A 154 -7.86 -9.15 -0.14
CA ILE A 154 -8.56 -8.80 -1.37
C ILE A 154 -8.94 -10.05 -2.16
N TYR A 155 -8.00 -10.98 -2.37
CA TYR A 155 -8.28 -12.24 -3.06
C TYR A 155 -9.33 -13.08 -2.32
N GLU A 156 -9.25 -13.14 -1.00
CA GLU A 156 -10.20 -13.90 -0.21
C GLU A 156 -11.62 -13.33 -0.33
N ASN A 157 -11.78 -12.00 -0.30
CA ASN A 157 -13.07 -11.34 -0.51
C ASN A 157 -13.60 -11.49 -1.96
N LEU A 158 -12.73 -11.84 -2.91
CA LEU A 158 -13.10 -12.20 -4.28
C LEU A 158 -13.40 -13.70 -4.45
N ASN A 159 -13.37 -14.49 -3.37
CA ASN A 159 -13.46 -15.95 -3.37
C ASN A 159 -12.34 -16.66 -4.17
N GLU A 160 -11.17 -16.02 -4.28
CA GLU A 160 -9.97 -16.59 -4.91
C GLU A 160 -9.06 -17.20 -3.83
N GLU A 161 -9.52 -18.26 -3.15
CA GLU A 161 -8.85 -18.83 -1.98
C GLU A 161 -7.41 -19.29 -2.23
N ASP A 162 -7.12 -19.87 -3.39
CA ASP A 162 -5.76 -20.29 -3.76
C ASP A 162 -4.80 -19.09 -3.81
N ASN A 163 -5.24 -17.98 -4.41
CA ASN A 163 -4.45 -16.75 -4.49
C ASN A 163 -4.30 -16.11 -3.11
N ALA A 164 -5.36 -16.10 -2.30
CA ALA A 164 -5.31 -15.63 -0.92
C ALA A 164 -4.29 -16.42 -0.08
N LEU A 165 -4.30 -17.76 -0.18
CA LEU A 165 -3.31 -18.62 0.48
C LEU A 165 -1.88 -18.31 0.05
N ILE A 166 -1.63 -18.10 -1.25
CA ILE A 166 -0.31 -17.71 -1.74
C ILE A 166 0.13 -16.39 -1.10
N SER A 167 -0.73 -15.37 -1.11
CA SER A 167 -0.42 -14.05 -0.56
C SER A 167 -0.22 -14.09 0.96
N TYR A 168 -1.04 -14.83 1.72
CA TYR A 168 -0.84 -15.01 3.17
C TYR A 168 0.44 -15.77 3.50
N ARG A 169 0.83 -16.79 2.73
CA ARG A 169 2.12 -17.46 2.89
C ARG A 169 3.29 -16.51 2.67
N LYS A 170 3.23 -15.70 1.60
CA LYS A 170 4.24 -14.67 1.32
C LYS A 170 4.33 -13.65 2.47
N ALA A 171 3.19 -13.15 2.95
CA ALA A 171 3.15 -12.23 4.09
C ALA A 171 3.81 -12.85 5.32
N LEU A 172 3.48 -14.12 5.64
CA LEU A 172 4.10 -14.84 6.75
C LEU A 172 5.62 -14.99 6.58
N THR A 173 6.09 -15.33 5.38
CA THR A 173 7.53 -15.43 5.08
C THR A 173 8.23 -14.10 5.36
N VAL A 174 7.71 -12.98 4.82
CA VAL A 174 8.33 -11.66 5.03
C VAL A 174 8.33 -11.28 6.51
N TYR A 175 7.24 -11.51 7.25
CA TYR A 175 7.23 -11.26 8.70
C TYR A 175 8.19 -12.18 9.47
N LYS A 176 8.44 -13.42 9.03
CA LYS A 176 9.40 -14.32 9.68
C LYS A 176 10.84 -13.87 9.44
N GLU A 177 11.14 -13.38 8.24
CA GLU A 177 12.49 -12.96 7.85
C GLU A 177 12.85 -11.56 8.37
N LYS A 178 11.89 -10.62 8.32
CA LYS A 178 12.11 -9.20 8.62
C LYS A 178 11.42 -8.70 9.92
N GLY A 179 10.67 -9.58 10.61
CA GLY A 179 9.91 -9.23 11.82
C GLY A 179 10.77 -9.03 13.07
N GLY A 180 10.38 -8.08 13.92
CA GLY A 180 11.16 -7.68 15.10
C GLY A 180 12.33 -6.73 14.78
N GLN A 181 12.51 -6.40 13.50
CA GLN A 181 13.45 -5.37 13.02
C GLN A 181 12.68 -4.28 12.26
N GLN A 182 12.42 -4.51 10.98
CA GLN A 182 11.73 -3.55 10.09
C GLN A 182 10.22 -3.65 10.21
N TYR A 183 9.69 -4.81 10.58
CA TYR A 183 8.26 -5.03 10.78
C TYR A 183 7.92 -5.33 12.24
N PRO A 184 6.70 -5.01 12.69
CA PRO A 184 6.19 -5.55 13.95
C PRO A 184 6.20 -7.09 13.93
N PRO A 185 6.06 -7.75 15.10
CA PRO A 185 5.82 -9.19 15.14
C PRO A 185 4.64 -9.60 14.27
N ILE A 186 4.63 -10.85 13.81
CA ILE A 186 3.56 -11.42 12.97
C ILE A 186 2.18 -11.09 13.60
N PRO A 187 1.29 -10.36 12.92
CA PRO A 187 -0.03 -10.02 13.43
C PRO A 187 -0.86 -11.28 13.71
N ASP A 188 -1.55 -11.33 14.85
CA ASP A 188 -2.39 -12.48 15.21
C ASP A 188 -3.54 -12.70 14.22
N VAL A 189 -4.01 -11.64 13.56
CA VAL A 189 -5.02 -11.72 12.50
C VAL A 189 -4.52 -12.53 11.31
N LEU A 190 -3.33 -12.24 10.78
CA LEU A 190 -2.70 -13.00 9.70
C LEU A 190 -2.52 -14.48 10.09
N LYS A 191 -2.10 -14.76 11.33
CA LYS A 191 -1.97 -16.16 11.81
C LYS A 191 -3.31 -16.89 11.75
N LYS A 192 -4.38 -16.24 12.21
CA LYS A 192 -5.72 -16.81 12.25
C LYS A 192 -6.31 -16.97 10.85
N ASP A 193 -6.12 -16.01 9.96
CA ASP A 193 -6.62 -16.05 8.58
C ASP A 193 -5.94 -17.18 7.79
N LEU A 194 -4.61 -17.28 7.86
CA LEU A 194 -3.88 -18.36 7.21
C LEU A 194 -4.31 -19.74 7.76
N LEU A 195 -4.38 -19.91 9.08
CA LEU A 195 -4.78 -21.17 9.68
C LEU A 195 -6.24 -21.54 9.36
N ARG A 196 -7.14 -20.55 9.31
CA ARG A 196 -8.52 -20.75 8.88
C ARG A 196 -8.55 -21.28 7.46
N LEU A 197 -7.93 -20.55 6.52
CA LEU A 197 -8.00 -20.87 5.10
C LEU A 197 -7.31 -22.20 4.76
N LEU A 198 -6.20 -22.54 5.44
CA LEU A 198 -5.58 -23.87 5.34
C LEU A 198 -6.52 -24.98 5.78
N SER A 199 -7.29 -24.77 6.86
CA SER A 199 -8.26 -25.76 7.34
C SER A 199 -9.44 -25.89 6.38
N GLU A 200 -9.96 -24.78 5.87
CA GLU A 200 -11.11 -24.74 4.95
C GLU A 200 -10.79 -25.45 3.63
N ASN A 201 -9.54 -25.33 3.17
CA ASN A 201 -9.02 -26.00 1.98
C ASN A 201 -8.53 -27.44 2.23
N GLY A 202 -8.69 -27.98 3.44
CA GLY A 202 -8.28 -29.35 3.76
C GLY A 202 -6.77 -29.60 3.77
N LEU A 203 -5.95 -28.54 3.87
CA LEU A 203 -4.48 -28.59 3.89
C LEU A 203 -3.94 -28.96 5.28
N ASN A 204 -4.43 -30.09 5.83
CA ASN A 204 -4.24 -30.49 7.23
C ASN A 204 -2.76 -30.59 7.67
N SER A 205 -1.89 -31.14 6.81
CA SER A 205 -0.46 -31.26 7.11
C SER A 205 0.22 -29.90 7.26
N GLU A 206 -0.11 -28.96 6.37
CA GLU A 206 0.40 -27.60 6.42
C GLU A 206 -0.21 -26.82 7.59
N PHE A 207 -1.50 -27.01 7.85
CA PHE A 207 -2.19 -26.45 9.02
C PHE A 207 -1.49 -26.84 10.32
N ASP A 208 -1.26 -28.13 10.56
CA ASP A 208 -0.65 -28.63 11.80
C ASP A 208 0.78 -28.09 11.98
N LYS A 209 1.57 -28.09 10.89
CA LYS A 209 2.92 -27.53 10.89
C LYS A 209 2.90 -26.04 11.21
N THR A 210 2.10 -25.26 10.49
CA THR A 210 2.01 -23.80 10.62
C THR A 210 1.50 -23.41 12.01
N LYS A 211 0.51 -24.14 12.53
CA LYS A 211 -0.04 -23.94 13.87
C LYS A 211 1.03 -24.11 14.96
N LYS A 212 1.89 -25.13 14.82
CA LYS A 212 3.02 -25.35 15.73
C LYS A 212 4.07 -24.25 15.60
N GLU A 213 4.45 -23.89 14.38
CA GLU A 213 5.43 -22.81 14.13
C GLU A 213 4.99 -21.46 14.71
N LEU A 214 3.71 -21.15 14.62
CA LEU A 214 3.13 -19.90 15.09
C LEU A 214 2.79 -19.90 16.59
N SER A 215 3.10 -20.98 17.32
CA SER A 215 2.72 -21.16 18.73
C SER A 215 1.21 -21.02 18.97
N MET A 216 0.39 -21.47 18.02
CA MET A 216 -1.06 -21.35 18.02
C MET A 216 -1.75 -22.66 18.47
N ALA A 217 -1.19 -23.37 19.46
CA ALA A 217 -1.64 -24.72 19.85
C ALA A 217 -3.14 -24.82 20.19
N ASP A 218 -3.71 -23.77 20.78
CA ASP A 218 -5.12 -23.71 21.19
C ASP A 218 -6.07 -23.27 20.07
N TYR A 219 -5.54 -22.84 18.92
CA TYR A 219 -6.37 -22.42 17.79
C TYR A 219 -7.21 -23.59 17.25
N LYS A 220 -8.50 -23.36 17.11
CA LYS A 220 -9.44 -24.29 16.47
C LYS A 220 -10.14 -23.56 15.32
N PRO A 221 -10.13 -24.12 14.10
CA PRO A 221 -10.88 -23.55 13.00
C PRO A 221 -12.37 -23.59 13.34
N ALA A 222 -13.13 -22.61 12.84
CA ALA A 222 -14.57 -22.65 12.94
C ALA A 222 -15.09 -23.89 12.21
N VAL A 223 -16.03 -24.63 12.81
CA VAL A 223 -16.67 -25.75 12.13
C VAL A 223 -17.60 -25.16 11.07
N ILE A 224 -17.20 -25.21 9.79
CA ILE A 224 -18.12 -24.90 8.71
C ILE A 224 -19.14 -26.04 8.66
N SER A 225 -20.33 -25.78 9.19
CA SER A 225 -21.46 -26.68 9.04
C SER A 225 -21.85 -26.71 7.56
N SER A 226 -21.88 -27.90 6.96
CA SER A 226 -22.41 -28.14 5.62
C SER A 226 -23.95 -28.03 5.53
N GLN A 227 -24.61 -27.43 6.54
CA GLN A 227 -26.08 -27.30 6.60
C GLN A 227 -26.66 -25.97 6.10
N PHE A 228 -25.90 -25.15 5.38
CA PHE A 228 -26.50 -24.07 4.60
C PHE A 228 -26.70 -24.55 3.16
N GLY A 229 -27.84 -25.23 2.97
CA GLY A 229 -28.46 -25.45 1.66
C GLY A 229 -29.52 -24.41 1.36
#